data_AF-A0A0G2I2J2-F1
#
_entry.id   AF-A0A0G2I2J2-F1
#
_cell.length_a   1.000
_cell.length_b   1.000
_cell.length_c   1.000
_cell.angle_alpha   90.00
_cell.angle_beta   90.00
_cell.angle_gamma   90.00
#
_symmetry.space_group_name_H-M   'P 1'
#
loop_
_entity.id
_entity.type
_entity.pdbx_description
1 polymer ?
#
loop_
_entity_poly.entity_id
_entity_poly.type
_entity_poly.pdbx_seq_one_letter_code
_entity_poly.pdbx_strand_id
1 'polypeptide(L)' 'MHVEGEAQGDEAALSKLLKDLNQGPQLARVVKLEKSEIELKDGEESFVVTRG' A
#
# COMPACT_ATOMS: atom_id res chain seq x y z
N MET A 1 -13.44 1.04 9.85
CA MET A 1 -11.99 0.93 10.01
C MET A 1 -11.36 1.31 8.68
N HIS A 2 -10.35 2.16 8.70
CA HIS A 2 -9.55 2.48 7.51
C HIS A 2 -8.13 1.99 7.78
N VAL A 3 -7.41 1.65 6.72
CA VAL A 3 -5.99 1.27 6.77
C VAL A 3 -5.27 2.28 5.91
N GLU A 4 -4.17 2.81 6.43
CA GLU A 4 -3.32 3.76 5.74
C GLU A 4 -1.91 3.17 5.64
N GLY A 5 -1.21 3.54 4.58
CA GLY A 5 0.13 3.08 4.33
C GLY A 5 0.75 3.82 3.15
N GLU A 6 2.07 3.88 3.17
CA GLU A 6 2.89 4.43 2.10
C GLU A 6 3.72 3.29 1.50
N ALA A 7 4.00 3.38 0.20
CA ALA A 7 4.84 2.42 -0.49
C ALA A 7 5.62 3.13 -1.60
N GLN A 8 6.89 2.75 -1.75
CA GLN A 8 7.76 3.18 -2.84
C GLN A 8 8.41 1.97 -3.51
N GLY A 9 8.65 2.07 -4.81
CA GLY A 9 9.19 1.00 -5.62
C GLY A 9 8.99 1.28 -7.10
N ASP A 10 9.39 0.33 -7.94
CA ASP A 10 9.14 0.43 -9.38
C ASP A 10 7.63 0.34 -9.71
N GLU A 11 7.27 0.82 -10.90
CA GLU A 11 5.87 0.88 -11.35
C GLU A 11 5.19 -0.49 -11.36
N ALA A 12 5.91 -1.56 -11.71
CA ALA A 12 5.34 -2.90 -11.79
C ALA A 12 5.01 -3.43 -10.38
N ALA A 13 5.90 -3.22 -9.41
CA ALA A 13 5.69 -3.58 -8.02
C ALA A 13 4.52 -2.79 -7.40
N LEU A 14 4.46 -1.46 -7.62
CA LEU A 14 3.37 -0.62 -7.12
C LEU A 14 2.03 -0.99 -7.77
N SER A 15 2.00 -1.26 -9.08
CA SER A 15 0.80 -1.70 -9.78
C SER A 15 0.26 -3.02 -9.23
N LYS A 16 1.15 -3.97 -8.91
CA LYS A 16 0.78 -5.23 -8.27
C LYS A 16 0.23 -4.99 -6.86
N LEU A 17 0.91 -4.19 -6.04
CA LEU A 17 0.47 -3.86 -4.68
C LEU A 17 -0.94 -3.26 -4.69
N LEU A 18 -1.22 -2.28 -5.56
CA LEU A 18 -2.54 -1.65 -5.65
C LEU A 18 -3.64 -2.64 -6.05
N LYS A 19 -3.35 -3.61 -6.91
CA LYS A 19 -4.30 -4.69 -7.25
C LYS A 19 -4.59 -5.58 -6.05
N ASP A 20 -3.54 -6.00 -5.34
CA ASP A 20 -3.65 -6.85 -4.15
C ASP A 20 -4.43 -6.12 -3.03
N LEU A 21 -4.19 -4.81 -2.85
CA LEU A 21 -4.94 -3.96 -1.92
C LEU A 21 -6.41 -3.82 -2.32
N ASN A 22 -6.72 -3.68 -3.60
CA ASN A 22 -8.10 -3.57 -4.07
C ASN A 22 -8.88 -4.89 -3.91
N GLN A 23 -8.20 -6.04 -4.02
CA GLN A 23 -8.79 -7.34 -3.73
C GLN A 23 -9.00 -7.54 -2.22
N GLY A 24 -8.03 -7.12 -1.41
CA GLY A 24 -8.01 -7.33 0.03
C GLY A 24 -7.68 -8.77 0.42
N PRO A 25 -7.34 -9.00 1.70
CA PRO A 25 -7.12 -10.35 2.23
C PRO A 25 -8.43 -11.15 2.27
N GLN A 26 -8.33 -12.49 2.36
CA GLN A 26 -9.46 -13.42 2.21
C GLN A 26 -10.70 -13.11 3.07
N LEU A 27 -10.53 -12.53 4.26
CA LEU A 27 -11.61 -12.23 5.21
C LEU A 27 -11.98 -10.74 5.25
N ALA A 28 -11.49 -9.93 4.32
CA ALA A 28 -11.81 -8.51 4.23
C ALA A 28 -12.54 -8.17 2.92
N ARG A 29 -13.30 -7.08 2.97
CA ARG A 29 -13.93 -6.48 1.79
C ARG A 29 -13.49 -5.03 1.66
N VAL A 30 -12.72 -4.75 0.62
CA VAL A 30 -12.32 -3.39 0.27
C VAL A 30 -13.47 -2.75 -0.50
N VAL A 31 -13.98 -1.63 0.00
CA VAL A 31 -15.11 -0.92 -0.60
C VAL A 31 -14.67 0.34 -1.35
N LYS A 32 -13.46 0.83 -1.06
CA LYS A 32 -12.84 2.01 -1.67
C LYS A 32 -11.33 1.93 -1.50
N LEU A 33 -10.59 2.29 -2.54
CA LEU A 33 -9.14 2.49 -2.52
C LEU A 33 -8.85 3.89 -3.07
N GLU A 34 -8.12 4.69 -2.30
CA GLU A 34 -7.63 6.01 -2.71
C GLU A 34 -6.11 5.98 -2.72
N LYS A 35 -5.50 6.69 -3.67
CA LYS A 35 -4.05 6.82 -3.79
C LYS A 35 -3.66 8.24 -4.16
N SER A 36 -2.48 8.65 -3.73
CA SER A 36 -1.82 9.90 -4.09
C SER A 36 -0.33 9.64 -4.22
N GLU A 37 0.33 10.38 -5.11
CA GLU A 37 1.78 10.36 -5.21
C GLU A 37 2.38 11.27 -4.14
N ILE A 38 3.50 10.84 -3.56
CA ILE A 38 4.29 11.58 -2.57
C ILE A 38 5.77 11.49 -2.95
N GLU A 39 6.61 12.31 -2.32
CA GLU A 39 8.06 12.25 -2.54
C GLU A 39 8.66 10.95 -2.02
N LEU A 40 9.73 10.50 -2.68
CA LEU A 40 10.50 9.33 -2.25
C LEU A 40 11.14 9.60 -0.89
N LYS A 41 11.23 8.55 -0.07
CA LYS A 41 11.87 8.61 1.24
C LYS A 41 13.24 7.94 1.17
N ASP A 42 14.29 8.74 1.25
CA ASP A 42 15.66 8.27 1.29
C ASP A 42 15.94 7.41 2.53
N GLY A 43 16.72 6.34 2.34
CA GLY A 43 17.15 5.46 3.43
C GLY A 43 16.13 4.42 3.88
N GLU A 44 15.00 4.28 3.19
CA GLU A 44 14.07 3.18 3.45
C GLU A 44 14.53 1.90 2.73
N GLU A 45 14.77 0.83 3.49
CA GLU A 45 15.28 -0.44 2.96
C GLU A 45 14.28 -1.59 3.12
N SER A 46 13.20 -1.39 3.86
CA SER A 46 12.25 -2.45 4.21
C SER A 46 10.84 -1.95 4.41
N PHE A 47 9.86 -2.81 4.09
CA PHE A 47 8.45 -2.56 4.37
C PHE A 47 8.13 -2.95 5.81
N VAL A 48 7.54 -2.02 6.58
CA VAL A 48 7.24 -2.22 8.00
C VAL A 48 5.73 -2.15 8.25
N VAL A 49 5.20 -3.11 9.00
CA VAL A 49 3.80 -3.09 9.46
C VAL A 49 3.78 -2.59 10.90
N THR A 50 3.22 -1.40 11.11
CA THR A 50 2.96 -0.87 12.45
C THR A 50 1.54 -1.19 12.90
N ARG A 51 1.37 -1.46 14.19
CA ARG A 51 0.04 -1.57 14.81
C ARG A 51 -0.19 -0.30 15.63
N GLY A 52 -1.16 0.51 15.18
CA GLY A 52 -1.68 1.66 15.94
C GLY A 52 -2.72 1.23 16.97
#